data_AF-A0A0R2VRW0-F1
#
_entry.id   AF-A0A0R2VRW0-F1
#
_cell.length_a   1.000
_cell.length_b   1.000
_cell.length_c   1.000
_cell.angle_alpha   90.00
_cell.angle_beta   90.00
_cell.angle_gamma   90.00
#
_symmetry.space_group_name_H-M   'P 1'
#
loop_
_entity.id
_entity.type
_entity.pdbx_description
1 polymer ?
#
loop_
_entity_poly.entity_id
_entity_poly.type
_entity_poly.pdbx_seq_one_letter_code
_entity_poly.pdbx_strand_id
1 'polypeptide(L)'
;MRKWILVAGLGALIACSSADDSGENAGPAPVISRGEAIYNQNCKLCHGSRGNLGVSGAFNLRQSTLTVPEKIQVITNGRNGMAAYKGILSDEEILLVATYTESLHD
;
A
#
# COMPACT_ATOMS: atom_id res chain seq x y z
N MET A 1 24.87 -17.83 60.85
CA MET A 1 24.07 -19.05 60.65
C MET A 1 23.68 -19.10 59.18
N ARG A 2 24.09 -20.16 58.44
CA ARG A 2 23.79 -20.57 57.03
C ARG A 2 23.40 -19.43 56.05
N LYS A 3 24.17 -18.94 55.07
CA LYS A 3 24.86 -19.59 53.90
C LYS A 3 23.96 -20.60 53.16
N TRP A 4 24.28 -20.97 51.91
CA TRP A 4 23.56 -21.88 50.99
C TRP A 4 22.48 -21.17 50.13
N ILE A 5 22.42 -21.23 48.80
CA ILE A 5 23.12 -21.98 47.74
C ILE A 5 23.01 -21.17 46.43
N LEU A 6 24.09 -21.20 45.64
CA LEU A 6 24.16 -20.83 44.23
C LEU A 6 23.28 -21.76 43.39
N VAL A 7 22.38 -21.22 42.57
CA VAL A 7 21.90 -21.93 41.37
C VAL A 7 22.52 -21.23 40.17
N ALA A 8 23.62 -21.82 39.72
CA ALA A 8 24.08 -21.70 38.35
C ALA A 8 23.05 -22.38 37.44
N GLY A 9 22.44 -21.60 36.55
CA GLY A 9 21.52 -22.08 35.54
C GLY A 9 21.82 -21.41 34.22
N LEU A 10 22.77 -22.00 33.50
CA LEU A 10 23.11 -21.71 32.12
C LEU A 10 21.87 -21.90 31.23
N GLY A 11 21.34 -20.81 30.70
CA GLY A 11 20.21 -20.81 29.77
C GLY A 11 20.42 -19.75 28.71
N ALA A 12 21.28 -20.05 27.74
CA ALA A 12 21.37 -19.28 26.51
C ALA A 12 20.05 -19.43 25.75
N LEU A 13 19.27 -18.36 25.67
CA LEU A 13 18.27 -18.19 24.63
C LEU A 13 18.53 -16.86 23.94
N ILE A 14 19.11 -17.04 22.77
CA ILE A 14 19.33 -16.10 21.68
C ILE A 14 18.10 -15.17 21.55
N ALA A 15 18.27 -13.91 21.95
CA ALA A 15 17.40 -12.83 21.50
C ALA A 15 17.78 -12.50 20.05
N CYS A 16 17.26 -13.28 19.10
CA CYS A 16 17.13 -12.79 17.74
C CYS A 16 16.07 -11.69 17.78
N SER A 17 16.52 -10.44 17.71
CA SER A 17 15.66 -9.36 17.25
C SER A 17 15.12 -9.81 15.90
N SER A 18 13.81 -10.04 15.81
CA SER A 18 13.11 -9.98 14.53
C SER A 18 13.26 -8.54 14.06
N ALA A 19 14.38 -8.27 13.40
CA ALA A 19 14.43 -7.19 12.44
C ALA A 19 13.33 -7.52 11.43
N ASP A 20 12.31 -6.67 11.40
CA ASP A 20 11.30 -6.64 10.37
C ASP A 20 12.00 -6.51 9.01
N ASP A 21 12.35 -7.65 8.43
CA ASP A 21 12.73 -7.79 7.03
C ASP A 21 11.44 -7.71 6.21
N SER A 22 10.87 -6.51 6.17
CA SER A 22 9.78 -6.16 5.26
C SER A 22 10.41 -5.90 3.89
N GLY A 23 10.81 -6.96 3.22
CA GLY A 23 11.46 -6.82 1.93
C GLY A 23 11.95 -8.12 1.35
N GLU A 24 11.06 -9.08 1.07
CA GLU A 24 11.04 -9.71 -0.25
C GLU A 24 9.93 -10.77 -0.36
N ASN A 25 9.15 -10.68 -1.44
CA ASN A 25 8.14 -11.64 -1.90
C ASN A 25 6.73 -11.55 -1.29
N ALA A 26 6.17 -10.34 -1.25
CA ALA A 26 4.72 -10.18 -1.22
C ALA A 26 4.12 -10.70 -2.53
N GLY A 27 3.41 -11.83 -2.49
CA GLY A 27 2.58 -12.29 -3.61
C GLY A 27 1.50 -11.26 -3.99
N PRO A 28 0.64 -11.57 -5.00
CA PRO A 28 -0.40 -10.65 -5.47
C PRO A 28 -1.34 -10.16 -4.35
N ALA A 29 -1.65 -11.02 -3.36
CA ALA A 29 -2.62 -10.70 -2.31
C ALA A 29 -2.17 -9.55 -1.38
N PRO A 30 -0.93 -9.55 -0.80
CA PRO A 30 -0.44 -8.40 -0.04
C PRO A 30 -0.31 -7.09 -0.85
N VAL A 31 -0.02 -7.19 -2.15
CA VAL A 31 0.07 -6.02 -3.06
C VAL A 31 -1.30 -5.39 -3.24
N ILE A 32 -2.31 -6.19 -3.56
CA ILE A 32 -3.69 -5.73 -3.74
C ILE A 32 -4.24 -5.13 -2.45
N SER A 33 -4.02 -5.75 -1.30
CA SER A 33 -4.55 -5.24 -0.02
C SER A 33 -3.94 -3.90 0.39
N ARG A 34 -2.64 -3.67 0.12
CA ARG A 34 -1.99 -2.38 0.39
C ARG A 34 -2.42 -1.31 -0.61
N GLY A 35 -2.51 -1.65 -1.89
CA GLY A 35 -3.04 -0.74 -2.92
C GLY A 35 -4.50 -0.33 -2.65
N GLU A 36 -5.33 -1.27 -2.19
CA GLU A 36 -6.70 -1.01 -1.77
C GLU A 36 -6.78 -0.03 -0.59
N ALA A 37 -5.92 -0.21 0.42
CA ALA A 37 -5.88 0.69 1.57
C ALA A 37 -5.55 2.13 1.15
N ILE A 38 -4.56 2.30 0.26
CA ILE A 38 -4.19 3.61 -0.29
C ILE A 38 -5.35 4.21 -1.09
N TYR A 39 -6.00 3.40 -1.94
CA TYR A 39 -7.15 3.82 -2.74
C TYR A 39 -8.30 4.32 -1.86
N ASN A 40 -8.63 3.57 -0.81
CA ASN A 40 -9.71 3.89 0.11
C ASN A 40 -9.47 5.21 0.86
N GLN A 41 -8.22 5.50 1.21
CA GLN A 41 -7.85 6.73 1.91
C GLN A 41 -7.80 7.95 1.00
N ASN A 42 -7.29 7.78 -0.23
CA ASN A 42 -6.89 8.93 -1.06
C ASN A 42 -7.76 9.14 -2.30
N CYS A 43 -8.29 8.07 -2.91
CA CYS A 43 -8.86 8.13 -4.26
C CYS A 43 -10.39 7.95 -4.25
N LYS A 44 -10.88 7.12 -3.33
CA LYS A 44 -12.29 6.71 -3.23
C LYS A 44 -13.25 7.87 -3.05
N LEU A 45 -12.86 8.98 -2.42
CA LEU A 45 -13.76 10.12 -2.23
C LEU A 45 -14.29 10.65 -3.58
N CYS A 46 -13.45 10.64 -4.62
CA CYS A 46 -13.84 11.14 -5.93
C CYS A 46 -14.25 10.02 -6.90
N HIS A 47 -13.51 8.90 -6.88
CA HIS A 47 -13.74 7.79 -7.81
C HIS A 47 -14.72 6.74 -7.27
N GLY A 48 -15.00 6.70 -5.96
CA GLY A 48 -15.90 5.73 -5.32
C GLY A 48 -15.28 4.35 -5.12
N SER A 49 -15.91 3.51 -4.31
CA SER A 49 -15.39 2.15 -4.00
C SER A 49 -15.22 1.27 -5.25
N ARG A 50 -16.03 1.52 -6.29
CA ARG A 50 -16.00 0.79 -7.57
C ARG A 50 -15.40 1.60 -8.71
N GLY A 51 -14.79 2.75 -8.43
CA GLY A 51 -14.17 3.58 -9.47
C GLY A 51 -15.14 4.33 -10.39
N ASN A 52 -16.44 4.34 -10.11
CA ASN A 52 -17.49 4.89 -10.96
C ASN A 52 -18.32 6.05 -10.35
N LEU A 53 -17.84 6.67 -9.26
CA LEU A 53 -18.61 7.72 -8.56
C LEU A 53 -18.66 9.05 -9.32
N GLY A 54 -17.55 9.49 -9.89
CA GLY A 54 -17.51 10.64 -10.80
C GLY A 54 -17.59 12.03 -10.15
N VAL A 55 -17.22 12.18 -8.87
CA VAL A 55 -17.25 13.50 -8.19
C VAL A 55 -16.37 14.50 -8.95
N SER A 56 -16.89 15.72 -9.14
CA SER A 56 -16.18 16.80 -9.83
C SER A 56 -15.67 16.42 -11.23
N GLY A 57 -16.35 15.50 -11.92
CA GLY A 57 -15.93 15.03 -13.24
C GLY A 57 -14.81 13.99 -13.21
N ALA A 58 -14.57 13.36 -12.05
CA ALA A 58 -13.62 12.25 -11.94
C ALA A 58 -13.95 11.15 -12.97
N PHE A 59 -12.92 10.69 -13.69
CA PHE A 59 -13.11 9.68 -14.71
C PHE A 59 -13.59 8.35 -14.12
N ASN A 60 -14.46 7.64 -14.85
CA ASN A 60 -14.89 6.29 -14.48
C ASN A 60 -13.74 5.30 -14.70
N LEU A 61 -13.07 4.91 -13.63
CA LEU A 61 -11.89 4.05 -13.68
C LEU A 61 -12.19 2.68 -14.31
N ARG A 62 -13.43 2.20 -14.23
CA ARG A 62 -13.88 0.95 -14.87
C ARG A 62 -13.76 0.97 -16.41
N GLN A 63 -13.69 2.17 -16.99
CA GLN A 63 -13.60 2.41 -18.44
C GLN A 63 -12.21 2.90 -18.87
N SER A 64 -11.23 2.89 -17.97
CA SER A 64 -9.89 3.39 -18.26
C SER A 64 -9.18 2.44 -19.20
N THR A 65 -8.66 2.97 -20.31
CA THR A 65 -7.78 2.24 -21.22
C THR A 65 -6.29 2.50 -20.95
N LEU A 66 -5.98 3.31 -19.93
CA LEU A 66 -4.61 3.59 -19.54
C LEU A 66 -3.94 2.34 -18.97
N THR A 67 -2.70 2.12 -19.38
CA THR A 67 -1.78 1.16 -18.77
C THR A 67 -1.37 1.60 -17.37
N VAL A 68 -0.88 0.68 -16.53
CA VAL A 68 -0.37 1.00 -15.18
C VAL A 68 0.71 2.09 -15.21
N PRO A 69 1.72 2.09 -16.12
CA PRO A 69 2.68 3.20 -16.22
C PRO A 69 2.04 4.56 -16.51
N GLU A 70 1.02 4.61 -17.37
CA GLU A 70 0.30 5.87 -17.65
C GLU A 70 -0.53 6.31 -16.44
N LYS A 71 -1.16 5.37 -15.74
CA LYS A 71 -1.87 5.64 -14.48
C LYS A 71 -0.94 6.21 -13.43
N ILE A 72 0.28 5.67 -13.29
CA ILE A 72 1.32 6.21 -12.42
C ILE A 72 1.61 7.67 -12.77
N GLN A 73 1.78 8.01 -14.05
CA GLN A 73 2.01 9.40 -14.46
C GLN A 73 0.85 10.33 -14.07
N VAL A 74 -0.40 9.86 -14.22
CA VAL A 74 -1.60 10.62 -13.82
C VAL A 74 -1.67 10.80 -12.31
N ILE A 75 -1.40 9.76 -11.52
CA ILE A 75 -1.45 9.83 -10.05
C ILE A 75 -0.33 10.72 -9.52
N THR A 76 0.89 10.58 -10.06
CA THR A 76 2.05 11.38 -9.66
C THR A 76 1.80 12.86 -9.93
N ASN A 77 1.34 13.22 -11.13
CA ASN A 77 1.29 14.61 -11.58
C ASN A 77 -0.09 15.28 -11.51
N GLY A 78 -1.15 14.50 -11.24
CA GLY A 78 -2.52 14.95 -11.39
C GLY A 78 -2.94 15.09 -12.85
N ARG A 79 -4.25 15.23 -13.10
CA ARG A 79 -4.81 15.47 -14.43
C ARG A 79 -6.25 15.98 -14.34
N ASN A 80 -6.60 17.02 -15.11
CA ASN A 80 -7.98 17.51 -15.27
C ASN A 80 -8.74 17.71 -13.94
N GLY A 81 -8.09 18.34 -12.95
CA GLY A 81 -8.69 18.58 -11.63
C GLY A 81 -8.42 17.49 -10.58
N MET A 82 -7.85 16.34 -10.98
CA MET A 82 -7.28 15.38 -10.04
C MET A 82 -5.99 15.96 -9.43
N ALA A 83 -5.88 15.91 -8.10
CA ALA A 83 -4.68 16.35 -7.38
C ALA A 83 -3.45 15.51 -7.75
N ALA A 84 -2.27 16.13 -7.68
CA ALA A 84 -0.99 15.45 -7.79
C ALA A 84 -0.62 14.80 -6.46
N TYR A 85 -0.16 13.54 -6.48
CA TYR A 85 0.26 12.82 -5.27
C TYR A 85 1.78 12.72 -5.11
N LYS A 86 2.56 13.31 -6.01
CA LYS A 86 4.02 13.42 -5.85
C LYS A 86 4.37 14.11 -4.53
N GLY A 87 5.16 13.43 -3.69
CA GLY A 87 5.56 13.95 -2.38
C GLY A 87 4.49 13.79 -1.29
N ILE A 88 3.30 13.28 -1.63
CA ILE A 88 2.27 12.83 -0.67
C ILE A 88 2.36 11.31 -0.50
N LEU A 89 2.46 10.60 -1.63
CA LEU A 89 2.71 9.17 -1.70
C LEU A 89 4.13 8.92 -2.19
N SER A 90 4.75 7.85 -1.68
CA SER A 90 5.99 7.32 -2.22
C SER A 90 5.78 6.68 -3.60
N ASP A 91 6.86 6.51 -4.36
CA ASP A 91 6.79 5.89 -5.69
C ASP A 91 6.23 4.45 -5.63
N GLU A 92 6.56 3.71 -4.57
CA GLU A 92 6.00 2.38 -4.31
C GLU A 92 4.49 2.44 -4.07
N GLU A 93 4.02 3.36 -3.24
CA GLU A 93 2.59 3.52 -2.97
C GLU A 93 1.79 3.94 -4.21
N ILE A 94 2.37 4.78 -5.06
CA ILE A 94 1.78 5.16 -6.35
C ILE A 94 1.68 3.94 -7.27
N LEU A 95 2.72 3.10 -7.34
CA LEU A 95 2.67 1.85 -8.10
C LEU A 95 1.59 0.89 -7.56
N LEU A 96 1.52 0.72 -6.24
CA LEU A 96 0.55 -0.16 -5.59
C LEU A 96 -0.89 0.28 -5.87
N VAL A 97 -1.20 1.57 -5.71
CA VAL A 97 -2.56 2.07 -5.95
C VAL A 97 -2.91 2.07 -7.44
N ALA A 98 -1.97 2.39 -8.33
CA ALA A 98 -2.18 2.29 -9.77
C ALA A 98 -2.53 0.85 -10.17
N THR A 99 -1.79 -0.13 -9.64
CA THR A 99 -2.02 -1.56 -9.88
C THR A 99 -3.38 -2.00 -9.33
N TYR A 100 -3.76 -1.56 -8.13
CA TYR A 100 -5.07 -1.88 -7.55
C TYR A 100 -6.22 -1.43 -8.46
N THR A 101 -6.11 -0.31 -9.16
CA THR A 101 -7.19 0.15 -10.05
C THR A 101 -7.51 -0.80 -11.20
N GLU A 102 -6.60 -1.71 -11.59
CA GLU A 102 -6.87 -2.75 -12.59
C GLU A 102 -7.97 -3.72 -12.10
N SER A 103 -8.06 -3.95 -10.79
CA SER A 103 -9.09 -4.81 -10.19
C SER A 103 -10.50 -4.20 -10.22
N LEU A 104 -10.64 -2.93 -10.61
CA LEU A 104 -11.93 -2.25 -10.65
C LEU A 104 -12.67 -2.45 -11.98
N HIS A 105 -12.01 -3.01 -13.01
CA HIS A 105 -12.60 -3.17 -14.34
C HIS A 105 -13.72 -4.24 -14.41
N ASP A 106 -13.88 -5.06 -13.38
CA ASP A 106 -14.91 -6.12 -13.28
C ASP A 106 -16.33 -5.56 -13.10
#